data_AF-A0A968C8Z0-F1
#
_entry.id   AF-A0A968C8Z0-F1
#
_cell.length_a   1.000
_cell.length_b   1.000
_cell.length_c   1.000
_cell.angle_alpha   90.00
_cell.angle_beta   90.00
_cell.angle_gamma   90.00
#
_symmetry.space_group_name_H-M   'P 1'
#
loop_
_entity.id
_entity.type
_entity.pdbx_description
1 polymer ?
#
loop_
_entity_poly.entity_id
_entity_poly.type
_entity_poly.pdbx_seq_one_letter_code
_entity_poly.pdbx_strand_id
1 'polypeptide(L)'
;LECHACHKGSAYDEQLDTGCVSCHRADDVHRGQEGEQCEQCHNESGWGAKVFFDHDLTHFPLIGLHATAPCEECHMGGTFKDAQLDCVECHEADDVHEAKLGPACEQCHNPNGWALWQFDHNTQTDFVLDGAHEGLECLACHTVPVRRKIRQSRVCASCHMQDDVHRGQYGRVCDRCHTTEEFAPAILNR
;
A
#
# COMPACT_ATOMS: atom_id res chain seq x y z
N LEU A 1 8.64 -2.83 -43.23
CA LEU A 1 7.97 -4.10 -43.60
C LEU A 1 8.04 -4.26 -45.10
N GLU A 2 8.48 -5.42 -45.58
CA GLU A 2 8.47 -5.79 -47.01
C GLU A 2 7.07 -6.28 -47.42
N CYS A 3 6.66 -6.08 -48.67
CA CYS A 3 5.31 -6.44 -49.15
C CYS A 3 4.99 -7.94 -48.95
N HIS A 4 5.99 -8.82 -49.07
CA HIS A 4 5.86 -10.27 -48.89
C HIS A 4 5.64 -10.71 -47.43
N ALA A 5 5.85 -9.80 -46.47
CA ALA A 5 5.54 -10.09 -45.07
C ALA A 5 4.02 -10.24 -44.85
N CYS A 6 3.22 -9.51 -45.64
CA CYS A 6 1.77 -9.54 -45.57
C CYS A 6 1.14 -10.35 -46.72
N HIS A 7 1.74 -10.34 -47.91
CA HIS A 7 1.22 -11.06 -49.08
C HIS A 7 2.00 -12.36 -49.32
N LYS A 8 1.38 -13.50 -48.97
CA LYS A 8 1.93 -14.84 -49.25
C LYS A 8 1.44 -15.42 -50.57
N GLY A 9 0.41 -14.81 -51.18
CA GLY A 9 -0.15 -15.15 -52.49
C GLY A 9 -0.20 -13.96 -53.47
N SER A 10 -1.06 -14.09 -54.49
CA SER A 10 -1.33 -13.03 -55.47
C SER A 10 -2.01 -11.85 -54.77
N ALA A 11 -1.37 -10.68 -54.75
CA ALA A 11 -1.92 -9.47 -54.14
C ALA A 11 -3.25 -8.99 -54.78
N TYR A 12 -3.62 -9.53 -55.94
CA TYR A 12 -4.88 -9.20 -56.63
C TYR A 12 -6.06 -10.10 -56.22
N ASP A 13 -5.80 -11.26 -55.61
CA ASP A 13 -6.83 -12.25 -55.26
C ASP A 13 -6.93 -12.51 -53.74
N GLU A 14 -5.95 -12.04 -52.97
CA GLU A 14 -5.81 -12.31 -51.54
C GLU A 14 -6.37 -11.14 -50.71
N GLN A 15 -7.52 -11.35 -50.07
CA GLN A 15 -8.08 -10.41 -49.10
C GLN A 15 -7.45 -10.66 -47.73
N LEU A 16 -6.55 -9.77 -47.31
CA LEU A 16 -5.86 -9.89 -46.03
C LEU A 16 -6.76 -9.45 -44.89
N ASP A 17 -6.74 -10.23 -43.81
CA ASP A 17 -7.29 -9.80 -42.53
C ASP A 17 -6.43 -8.67 -41.97
N THR A 18 -7.03 -7.49 -41.80
CA THR A 18 -6.36 -6.28 -41.31
C THR A 18 -6.33 -6.18 -39.78
N GLY A 19 -6.92 -7.14 -39.06
CA GLY A 19 -6.83 -7.20 -37.62
C GLY A 19 -5.39 -7.42 -37.16
N CYS A 20 -4.95 -6.73 -36.11
CA CYS A 20 -3.55 -6.79 -35.65
C CYS A 20 -3.11 -8.24 -35.37
N VAL A 21 -3.99 -9.03 -34.75
CA VAL A 21 -3.72 -10.42 -34.37
C VAL A 21 -3.50 -11.35 -35.58
N SER A 22 -3.99 -11.00 -36.78
CA SER A 22 -3.86 -11.85 -37.96
C SER A 22 -2.39 -12.05 -38.35
N CYS A 23 -1.57 -11.02 -38.14
CA CYS A 23 -0.13 -11.01 -38.38
C CYS A 23 0.69 -11.12 -37.08
N HIS A 24 0.24 -10.49 -36.00
CA HIS A 24 1.01 -10.32 -34.77
C HIS A 24 0.63 -11.28 -33.64
N ARG A 25 -0.10 -12.37 -33.92
CA ARG A 25 -0.43 -13.39 -32.89
C ARG A 25 0.79 -13.95 -32.16
N ALA A 26 1.91 -14.12 -32.86
CA ALA A 26 3.15 -14.62 -32.27
C ALA A 26 3.91 -13.55 -31.47
N ASP A 27 3.62 -12.27 -31.69
CA ASP A 27 4.24 -11.14 -31.02
C ASP A 27 3.47 -10.74 -29.74
N ASP A 28 2.30 -11.33 -29.50
CA ASP A 28 1.45 -11.01 -28.35
C ASP A 28 2.07 -11.47 -27.02
N VAL A 29 2.71 -10.51 -26.33
CA VAL A 29 3.30 -10.69 -25.01
C VAL A 29 2.26 -10.95 -23.92
N HIS A 30 1.00 -10.59 -24.14
CA HIS A 30 -0.10 -10.80 -23.20
C HIS A 30 -0.63 -12.23 -23.22
N ARG A 31 -0.18 -13.07 -24.17
CA ARG A 31 -0.58 -14.48 -24.30
C ARG A 31 -2.12 -14.65 -24.39
N GLY A 32 -2.79 -13.73 -25.09
CA GLY A 32 -4.24 -13.72 -25.30
C GLY A 32 -5.08 -13.26 -24.11
N GLN A 33 -4.48 -12.78 -23.02
CA GLN A 33 -5.22 -12.42 -21.79
C GLN A 33 -6.07 -11.15 -21.94
N GLU A 34 -5.68 -10.24 -22.83
CA GLU A 34 -6.35 -8.95 -23.07
C GLU A 34 -7.25 -8.96 -24.32
N GLY A 35 -7.43 -10.14 -24.96
CA GLY A 35 -8.24 -10.29 -26.16
C GLY A 35 -7.51 -9.88 -27.45
N GLU A 36 -8.25 -9.84 -28.56
CA GLU A 36 -7.69 -9.61 -29.91
C GLU A 36 -7.82 -8.15 -30.39
N GLN A 37 -8.48 -7.28 -29.62
CA GLN A 37 -8.68 -5.85 -29.95
C GLN A 37 -7.48 -5.02 -29.49
N CYS A 38 -6.33 -5.25 -30.11
CA CYS A 38 -5.05 -4.66 -29.75
C CYS A 38 -5.06 -3.12 -29.77
N GLU A 39 -5.88 -2.53 -30.63
CA GLU A 39 -6.06 -1.09 -30.84
C GLU A 39 -6.73 -0.35 -29.68
N GLN A 40 -7.29 -1.07 -28.70
CA GLN A 40 -7.79 -0.45 -27.47
C GLN A 40 -6.66 0.15 -26.63
N CYS A 41 -5.46 -0.44 -26.71
CA CYS A 41 -4.30 -0.01 -25.94
C CYS A 41 -3.14 0.43 -26.83
N HIS A 42 -2.89 -0.26 -27.94
CA HIS A 42 -1.76 0.02 -28.82
C HIS A 42 -2.18 0.78 -30.07
N ASN A 43 -1.20 1.26 -30.83
CA ASN A 43 -1.44 1.85 -32.14
C ASN A 43 -0.39 1.41 -33.17
N GLU A 44 -0.65 1.77 -34.43
CA GLU A 44 0.17 1.40 -35.58
C GLU A 44 1.55 2.06 -35.61
N SER A 45 1.80 3.07 -34.77
CA SER A 45 3.13 3.70 -34.66
C SER A 45 4.13 2.84 -33.88
N GLY A 46 3.64 1.83 -33.15
CA GLY A 46 4.45 0.82 -32.48
C GLY A 46 3.85 0.37 -31.15
N TRP A 47 4.07 -0.90 -30.79
CA TRP A 47 3.52 -1.53 -29.59
C TRP A 47 3.79 -0.73 -28.30
N GLY A 48 4.99 -0.18 -28.13
CA GLY A 48 5.35 0.64 -26.96
C GLY A 48 5.30 2.15 -27.20
N ALA A 49 4.96 2.61 -28.42
CA ALA A 49 5.05 4.04 -28.76
C ALA A 49 4.01 4.87 -28.02
N LYS A 50 2.82 4.29 -27.80
CA LYS A 50 1.78 4.85 -26.94
C LYS A 50 0.84 3.73 -26.53
N VAL A 51 0.88 3.39 -25.25
CA VAL A 51 -0.08 2.46 -24.64
C VAL A 51 -1.15 3.31 -23.96
N PHE A 52 -2.41 3.13 -24.36
CA PHE A 52 -3.56 3.78 -23.77
C PHE A 52 -4.22 2.81 -22.81
N PHE A 53 -4.03 3.07 -21.52
CA PHE A 53 -4.79 2.43 -20.46
C PHE A 53 -4.98 3.44 -19.34
N ASP A 54 -6.23 3.63 -18.94
CA ASP A 54 -6.59 4.60 -17.92
C ASP A 54 -6.74 3.88 -16.56
N HIS A 55 -5.72 4.01 -15.71
CA HIS A 55 -5.74 3.43 -14.38
C HIS A 55 -6.77 4.08 -13.45
N ASP A 56 -7.25 5.29 -13.74
CA ASP A 56 -8.30 5.94 -12.93
C ASP A 56 -9.65 5.21 -13.04
N LEU A 57 -9.81 4.33 -14.04
CA LEU A 57 -10.97 3.46 -14.20
C LEU A 57 -10.84 2.13 -13.46
N THR A 58 -9.73 1.90 -12.76
CA THR A 58 -9.44 0.65 -12.05
C THR A 58 -9.57 0.83 -10.53
N HIS A 59 -9.41 -0.27 -9.78
CA HIS A 59 -9.35 -0.21 -8.32
C HIS A 59 -8.03 0.37 -7.78
N PHE A 60 -7.05 0.64 -8.65
CA PHE A 60 -5.77 1.23 -8.28
C PHE A 60 -5.41 2.39 -9.21
N PRO A 61 -5.99 3.59 -8.98
CA PRO A 61 -5.58 4.81 -9.65
C PRO A 61 -4.11 5.10 -9.36
N LEU A 62 -3.32 5.36 -10.41
CA LEU A 62 -1.91 5.68 -10.25
C LEU A 62 -1.76 7.14 -9.79
N ILE A 63 -1.62 7.31 -8.48
CA ILE A 63 -1.44 8.62 -7.85
C ILE A 63 0.01 8.85 -7.45
N GLY A 64 0.46 10.09 -7.58
CA GLY A 64 1.79 10.50 -7.14
C GLY A 64 2.91 9.79 -7.89
N LEU A 65 3.85 9.22 -7.14
CA LEU A 65 5.03 8.57 -7.70
C LEU A 65 4.70 7.27 -8.47
N HIS A 66 3.57 6.62 -8.16
CA HIS A 66 3.13 5.43 -8.90
C HIS A 66 2.76 5.74 -10.36
N ALA A 67 2.41 6.98 -10.70
CA ALA A 67 2.08 7.38 -12.07
C ALA A 67 3.28 7.31 -13.04
N THR A 68 4.50 7.24 -12.51
CA THR A 68 5.72 7.11 -13.32
C THR A 68 6.28 5.69 -13.37
N ALA A 69 5.66 4.74 -12.65
CA ALA A 69 6.11 3.36 -12.63
C ALA A 69 5.82 2.68 -13.99
N PRO A 70 6.77 1.95 -14.57
CA PRO A 70 6.52 1.09 -15.73
C PRO A 70 5.56 -0.04 -15.36
N CYS A 71 4.81 -0.54 -16.35
CA CYS A 71 3.78 -1.55 -16.16
C CYS A 71 4.32 -2.82 -15.48
N GLU A 72 5.54 -3.22 -15.81
CA GLU A 72 6.18 -4.45 -15.37
C GLU A 72 6.56 -4.43 -13.88
N GLU A 73 6.67 -3.25 -13.26
CA GLU A 73 6.94 -3.14 -11.82
C GLU A 73 5.75 -3.64 -10.98
N CYS A 74 4.52 -3.50 -11.49
CA CYS A 74 3.32 -4.02 -10.85
C CYS A 74 2.85 -5.35 -11.48
N HIS A 75 2.98 -5.49 -12.79
CA HIS A 75 2.51 -6.65 -13.56
C HIS A 75 3.64 -7.64 -13.88
N MET A 76 4.38 -8.05 -12.84
CA MET A 76 5.58 -8.90 -12.96
C MET A 76 5.34 -10.24 -13.67
N GLY A 77 4.12 -10.79 -13.58
CA GLY A 77 3.72 -12.04 -14.25
C GLY A 77 3.44 -11.90 -15.76
N GLY A 78 3.47 -10.67 -16.30
CA GLY A 78 2.95 -10.34 -17.63
C GLY A 78 1.43 -10.48 -17.72
N THR A 79 0.77 -10.48 -16.56
CA THR A 79 -0.66 -10.60 -16.34
C THR A 79 -1.16 -9.28 -15.77
N PHE A 80 -2.21 -8.73 -16.37
CA PHE A 80 -2.69 -7.39 -16.04
C PHE A 80 -3.87 -7.38 -15.05
N LYS A 81 -4.23 -8.56 -14.52
CA LYS A 81 -5.45 -8.77 -13.71
C LYS A 81 -5.20 -9.20 -12.28
N ASP A 82 -3.94 -9.42 -11.89
CA ASP A 82 -3.54 -10.05 -10.63
C ASP A 82 -2.50 -9.21 -9.85
N ALA A 83 -2.30 -7.95 -10.24
CA ALA A 83 -1.47 -7.05 -9.45
C ALA A 83 -2.05 -6.88 -8.05
N GLN A 84 -1.19 -7.05 -7.05
CA GLN A 84 -1.53 -6.83 -5.65
C GLN A 84 -1.69 -5.34 -5.39
N LEU A 85 -2.69 -4.98 -4.56
CA LEU A 85 -3.05 -3.58 -4.32
C LEU A 85 -2.58 -3.06 -2.97
N ASP A 86 -2.31 -3.96 -2.02
CA ASP A 86 -1.87 -3.60 -0.68
C ASP A 86 -0.42 -3.13 -0.72
N CYS A 87 -0.12 -2.00 -0.06
CA CYS A 87 1.20 -1.37 -0.11
C CYS A 87 2.33 -2.35 0.23
N VAL A 88 2.09 -3.18 1.25
CA VAL A 88 3.07 -4.16 1.76
C VAL A 88 3.41 -5.26 0.76
N GLU A 89 2.55 -5.57 -0.21
CA GLU A 89 2.82 -6.64 -1.17
C GLU A 89 3.97 -6.26 -2.13
N CYS A 90 4.20 -4.95 -2.32
CA CYS A 90 5.34 -4.44 -3.08
C CYS A 90 6.44 -3.86 -2.17
N HIS A 91 6.06 -3.19 -1.09
CA HIS A 91 6.95 -2.41 -0.23
C HIS A 91 7.30 -3.10 1.11
N GLU A 92 7.14 -4.42 1.23
CA GLU A 92 7.55 -5.16 2.45
C GLU A 92 9.02 -4.90 2.83
N ALA A 93 9.90 -4.88 1.82
CA ALA A 93 11.33 -4.65 2.02
C ALA A 93 11.67 -3.19 2.36
N ASP A 94 10.78 -2.25 2.05
CA ASP A 94 10.96 -0.82 2.32
C ASP A 94 10.43 -0.42 3.70
N ASP A 95 9.71 -1.32 4.39
CA ASP A 95 9.13 -1.04 5.70
C ASP A 95 10.20 -0.97 6.81
N VAL A 96 10.63 0.25 7.08
CA VAL A 96 11.55 0.57 8.18
C VAL A 96 10.97 0.31 9.58
N HIS A 97 9.65 0.07 9.70
CA HIS A 97 9.00 -0.21 10.97
C HIS A 97 8.97 -1.70 11.33
N GLU A 98 9.49 -2.57 10.46
CA GLU A 98 9.55 -4.02 10.68
C GLU A 98 8.17 -4.62 11.02
N ALA A 99 7.12 -4.19 10.30
CA ALA A 99 5.73 -4.57 10.48
C ALA A 99 5.10 -4.24 11.85
N LYS A 100 5.76 -3.42 12.69
CA LYS A 100 5.26 -3.04 14.03
C LYS A 100 4.09 -2.05 14.00
N LEU A 101 3.94 -1.30 12.91
CA LEU A 101 2.84 -0.34 12.71
C LEU A 101 1.73 -0.86 11.77
N GLY A 102 1.76 -2.15 11.44
CA GLY A 102 0.75 -2.78 10.60
C GLY A 102 0.88 -2.43 9.11
N PRO A 103 0.02 -3.02 8.27
CA PRO A 103 0.16 -2.95 6.81
C PRO A 103 -0.51 -1.74 6.15
N ALA A 104 -1.28 -0.95 6.91
CA ALA A 104 -2.05 0.17 6.38
C ALA A 104 -1.20 1.45 6.35
N CYS A 105 -0.19 1.44 5.48
CA CYS A 105 0.79 2.50 5.35
C CYS A 105 0.16 3.86 5.05
N GLU A 106 -0.95 3.88 4.30
CA GLU A 106 -1.71 5.04 3.86
C GLU A 106 -2.39 5.83 4.99
N GLN A 107 -2.48 5.25 6.20
CA GLN A 107 -2.94 5.99 7.38
C GLN A 107 -1.96 7.10 7.79
N CYS A 108 -0.70 6.96 7.39
CA CYS A 108 0.38 7.87 7.75
C CYS A 108 1.05 8.43 6.50
N HIS A 109 1.48 7.57 5.58
CA HIS A 109 2.28 7.94 4.43
C HIS A 109 1.45 8.33 3.22
N ASN A 110 2.04 9.13 2.33
CA ASN A 110 1.40 9.61 1.12
C ASN A 110 2.14 9.14 -0.14
N PRO A 111 1.47 8.55 -1.14
CA PRO A 111 2.11 8.10 -2.37
C PRO A 111 2.62 9.25 -3.27
N ASN A 112 2.20 10.50 -3.04
CA ASN A 112 2.80 11.68 -3.69
C ASN A 112 4.16 12.05 -3.11
N GLY A 113 4.49 11.54 -1.91
CA GLY A 113 5.77 11.76 -1.26
C GLY A 113 5.79 11.06 0.10
N TRP A 114 6.58 9.99 0.21
CA TRP A 114 6.57 9.12 1.40
C TRP A 114 6.88 9.86 2.71
N ALA A 115 7.75 10.88 2.63
CA ALA A 115 8.11 11.74 3.75
C ALA A 115 7.04 12.79 4.09
N LEU A 116 6.05 13.01 3.23
CA LEU A 116 4.88 13.86 3.49
C LEU A 116 3.82 13.06 4.27
N TRP A 117 4.27 12.45 5.36
CA TRP A 117 3.39 11.69 6.22
C TRP A 117 2.62 12.63 7.16
N GLN A 118 1.36 12.30 7.42
CA GLN A 118 0.49 13.05 8.30
C GLN A 118 -0.27 12.07 9.18
N PHE A 119 0.14 11.98 10.43
CA PHE A 119 -0.54 11.18 11.43
C PHE A 119 -0.58 11.96 12.74
N ASP A 120 -1.76 11.99 13.35
CA ASP A 120 -1.99 12.58 14.65
C ASP A 120 -2.67 11.52 15.51
N HIS A 121 -1.88 10.97 16.45
CA HIS A 121 -2.32 9.89 17.31
C HIS A 121 -3.52 10.29 18.18
N ASN A 122 -3.61 11.56 18.58
CA ASN A 122 -4.62 12.05 19.52
C ASN A 122 -5.98 12.26 18.87
N THR A 123 -6.01 12.53 17.56
CA THR A 123 -7.25 12.77 16.81
C THR A 123 -7.69 11.55 15.98
N GLN A 124 -6.77 10.66 15.65
CA GLN A 124 -7.04 9.50 14.79
C GLN A 124 -7.09 8.17 15.53
N THR A 125 -6.77 8.16 16.83
CA THR A 125 -6.89 6.96 17.67
C THR A 125 -7.72 7.24 18.91
N ASP A 126 -8.19 6.17 19.55
CA ASP A 126 -8.92 6.28 20.83
C ASP A 126 -7.98 6.35 22.06
N PHE A 127 -6.66 6.50 21.87
CA PHE A 127 -5.71 6.60 22.96
C PHE A 127 -4.90 7.90 22.83
N VAL A 128 -5.27 8.88 23.64
CA VAL A 128 -4.59 10.17 23.66
C VAL A 128 -3.24 10.03 24.39
N LEU A 129 -2.19 10.54 23.77
CA LEU A 129 -0.87 10.76 24.34
C LEU A 129 -0.88 12.15 25.01
N ASP A 130 -1.10 12.16 26.32
CA ASP A 130 -1.15 13.36 27.17
C ASP A 130 -0.20 13.25 28.37
N GLY A 131 0.01 14.39 29.04
CA GLY A 131 0.92 14.50 30.17
C GLY A 131 2.32 13.96 29.86
N ALA A 132 2.84 13.09 30.72
CA ALA A 132 4.15 12.46 30.56
C ALA A 132 4.27 11.51 29.35
N HIS A 133 3.18 11.20 28.65
CA HIS A 133 3.20 10.41 27.41
C HIS A 133 3.25 11.28 26.14
N GLU A 134 3.17 12.61 26.28
CA GLU A 134 3.26 13.52 25.14
C GLU A 134 4.65 13.39 24.46
N GLY A 135 4.64 13.32 23.12
CA GLY A 135 5.86 13.22 22.32
C GLY A 135 6.54 11.85 22.34
N LEU A 136 5.90 10.81 22.88
CA LEU A 136 6.42 9.45 22.77
C LEU A 136 6.49 8.97 21.31
N GLU A 137 7.61 8.36 20.97
CA GLU A 137 7.82 7.69 19.69
C GLU A 137 6.89 6.48 19.55
N CYS A 138 6.43 6.19 18.33
CA CYS A 138 5.48 5.12 18.05
C CYS A 138 5.92 3.75 18.62
N LEU A 139 7.23 3.46 18.51
CA LEU A 139 7.82 2.19 18.95
C LEU A 139 8.00 2.08 20.48
N ALA A 140 7.73 3.14 21.25
CA ALA A 140 7.67 3.05 22.72
C ALA A 140 6.54 2.10 23.17
N CYS A 141 5.45 2.06 22.40
CA CYS A 141 4.30 1.19 22.64
C CYS A 141 4.22 0.04 21.61
N HIS A 142 4.43 0.34 20.34
CA HIS A 142 4.29 -0.61 19.24
C HIS A 142 5.60 -1.40 19.03
N THR A 143 5.88 -2.29 19.96
CA THR A 143 7.16 -3.03 20.01
C THR A 143 7.12 -4.36 19.25
N VAL A 144 5.93 -4.87 18.94
CA VAL A 144 5.73 -6.18 18.31
C VAL A 144 5.10 -6.05 16.92
N PRO A 145 5.55 -6.85 15.94
CA PRO A 145 4.93 -6.90 14.63
C PRO A 145 3.44 -7.25 14.69
N VAL A 146 2.64 -6.59 13.85
CA VAL A 146 1.18 -6.78 13.78
C VAL A 146 0.77 -6.99 12.33
N ARG A 147 0.18 -8.14 12.03
CA ARG A 147 -0.20 -8.53 10.65
C ARG A 147 -1.47 -7.88 10.13
N ARG A 148 -2.27 -7.25 10.99
CA ARG A 148 -3.58 -6.70 10.62
C ARG A 148 -3.82 -5.36 11.30
N LYS A 149 -4.53 -5.38 12.42
CA LYS A 149 -4.89 -4.16 13.15
C LYS A 149 -3.99 -4.03 14.37
N ILE A 150 -3.39 -2.85 14.53
CA ILE A 150 -2.67 -2.48 15.74
C ILE A 150 -3.63 -2.54 16.92
N ARG A 151 -3.25 -3.28 17.97
CA ARG A 151 -4.00 -3.37 19.22
C ARG A 151 -3.06 -3.22 20.38
N GLN A 152 -3.09 -2.05 21.01
CA GLN A 152 -2.34 -1.76 22.23
C GLN A 152 -3.29 -1.70 23.42
N SER A 153 -2.84 -2.24 24.56
CA SER A 153 -3.57 -2.08 25.82
C SER A 153 -3.43 -0.65 26.33
N ARG A 154 -4.54 -0.04 26.73
CA ARG A 154 -4.59 1.30 27.36
C ARG A 154 -4.55 1.23 28.89
N VAL A 155 -4.52 0.02 29.45
CA VAL A 155 -4.46 -0.18 30.90
C VAL A 155 -3.05 0.14 31.37
N CYS A 156 -2.90 1.09 32.30
CA CYS A 156 -1.61 1.59 32.80
C CYS A 156 -0.66 0.44 33.19
N ALA A 157 -1.18 -0.53 33.94
CA ALA A 157 -0.45 -1.71 34.39
C ALA A 157 0.01 -2.65 33.25
N SER A 158 -0.37 -2.43 32.00
CA SER A 158 0.16 -3.22 30.87
C SER A 158 1.58 -2.81 30.51
N CYS A 159 1.96 -1.57 30.81
CA CYS A 159 3.31 -1.03 30.61
C CYS A 159 4.00 -0.83 31.96
N HIS A 160 3.30 -0.21 32.91
CA HIS A 160 3.85 0.25 34.19
C HIS A 160 3.71 -0.75 35.34
N MET A 161 3.49 -2.04 35.06
CA MET A 161 3.37 -3.05 36.15
C MET A 161 4.62 -3.10 37.03
N GLN A 162 5.79 -2.88 36.42
CA GLN A 162 7.08 -2.92 37.09
C GLN A 162 7.33 -1.65 37.91
N ASP A 163 6.62 -0.57 37.60
CA ASP A 163 6.71 0.72 38.30
C ASP A 163 5.74 0.80 39.49
N ASP A 164 4.83 -0.18 39.63
CA ASP A 164 3.85 -0.19 40.71
C ASP A 164 4.51 -0.45 42.09
N VAL A 165 4.73 0.66 42.81
CA VAL A 165 5.26 0.65 44.18
C VAL A 165 4.33 -0.04 45.19
N HIS A 166 3.04 -0.21 44.86
CA HIS A 166 2.07 -0.87 45.72
C HIS A 166 2.07 -2.39 45.57
N ARG A 167 2.85 -2.93 44.63
CA ARG A 167 3.00 -4.38 44.40
C ARG A 167 1.64 -5.07 44.19
N GLY A 168 0.74 -4.43 43.45
CA GLY A 168 -0.58 -4.94 43.08
C GLY A 168 -1.66 -4.83 44.16
N GLN A 169 -1.40 -4.17 45.30
CA GLN A 169 -2.36 -4.08 46.41
C GLN A 169 -3.70 -3.42 46.04
N TYR A 170 -3.72 -2.51 45.06
CA TYR A 170 -4.91 -1.75 44.66
C TYR A 170 -5.47 -2.16 43.28
N GLY A 171 -5.01 -3.28 42.73
CA GLY A 171 -5.42 -3.74 41.39
C GLY A 171 -4.75 -2.96 40.26
N ARG A 172 -5.38 -2.93 39.07
CA ARG A 172 -4.81 -2.38 37.82
C ARG A 172 -5.45 -1.08 37.33
N VAL A 173 -6.33 -0.48 38.13
CA VAL A 173 -7.09 0.73 37.80
C VAL A 173 -6.41 1.93 38.48
N CYS A 174 -5.26 2.32 37.93
CA CYS A 174 -4.37 3.34 38.51
C CYS A 174 -4.95 4.76 38.39
N ASP A 175 -5.74 5.01 37.35
CA ASP A 175 -6.41 6.27 37.00
C ASP A 175 -7.43 6.76 38.04
N ARG A 176 -7.75 5.95 39.04
CA ARG A 176 -8.55 6.38 40.21
C ARG A 176 -7.80 7.32 41.14
N CYS A 177 -6.48 7.23 41.17
CA CYS A 177 -5.63 7.95 42.11
C CYS A 177 -4.44 8.64 41.43
N HIS A 178 -4.10 8.26 40.20
CA HIS A 178 -2.97 8.79 39.45
C HIS A 178 -3.45 9.40 38.14
N THR A 179 -2.72 10.38 37.62
CA THR A 179 -2.98 10.96 36.29
C THR A 179 -1.79 10.73 35.37
N THR A 180 -1.98 11.00 34.09
CA THR A 180 -0.91 10.97 33.08
C THR A 180 0.02 12.18 33.19
N GLU A 181 -0.44 13.29 33.76
CA GLU A 181 0.34 14.52 34.00
C GLU A 181 1.42 14.32 35.06
N GLU A 182 1.02 13.88 36.26
CA GLU A 182 1.91 13.65 37.40
C GLU A 182 1.48 12.37 38.13
N PHE A 183 2.30 11.32 38.02
CA PHE A 183 1.96 10.04 38.64
C PHE A 183 2.15 10.06 40.18
N ALA A 184 2.99 10.95 40.68
CA ALA A 184 3.22 11.14 42.11
C ALA A 184 3.28 12.65 42.46
N PRO A 185 2.61 13.10 43.53
CA PRO A 185 1.84 12.31 44.50
C PRO A 185 0.47 11.86 43.95
N ALA A 186 -0.12 10.83 44.59
CA ALA A 186 -1.48 10.41 44.25
C ALA A 186 -2.52 11.50 44.60
N ILE A 187 -3.51 11.66 43.74
CA ILE A 187 -4.67 12.52 43.98
C ILE A 187 -5.61 11.81 44.94
N LEU A 188 -5.60 12.26 46.19
CA LEU A 188 -6.54 11.81 47.22
C LEU A 188 -7.69 12.81 47.27
N ASN A 189 -8.75 12.55 46.52
CA ASN A 189 -10.01 13.27 46.70
C ASN A 189 -10.52 13.00 48.13
N ARG A 190 -10.68 14.06 48.94
CA ARG A 190 -11.39 14.00 50.21
C ARG A 190 -12.89 13.88 49.98
#